data_AF-A0A975G670-F1
#
_entry.id   AF-A0A975G670-F1
#
_cell.length_a   1.000
_cell.length_b   1.000
_cell.length_c   1.000
_cell.angle_alpha   90.00
_cell.angle_beta   90.00
_cell.angle_gamma   90.00
#
_symmetry.space_group_name_H-M   'P 1'
#
loop_
_entity.id
_entity.type
_entity.pdbx_description
1 polymer ?
#
loop_
_entity_poly.entity_id
_entity_poly.type
_entity_poly.pdbx_seq_one_letter_code
_entity_poly.pdbx_strand_id
1 'polypeptide(L)'
;MKRRDVEVVHRNGQILVLCAREPMPLSLASVARTTCYRVDRMCQVVGISERHLRRVFEEGLGITPKDWLRRERMVAARNLLREGHSVKEVSIDLGFASPKIFAREFQQFYEVSPTDFQRKDFSYRLSVA
;
A
#
# COMPACT_ATOMS: atom_id res chain seq x y z
N MET A 1 -16.57 19.22 -19.57
CA MET A 1 -16.13 18.80 -18.23
C MET A 1 -14.60 18.87 -18.21
N LYS A 2 -14.00 19.88 -17.57
CA LYS A 2 -12.55 20.15 -17.65
C LYS A 2 -11.76 18.95 -17.09
N ARG A 3 -10.78 18.45 -17.85
CA ARG A 3 -9.86 17.39 -17.40
C ARG A 3 -9.23 17.86 -16.09
N ARG A 4 -9.30 17.03 -15.04
CA ARG A 4 -8.51 17.24 -13.82
C ARG A 4 -7.12 16.73 -14.15
N ASP A 5 -6.15 17.62 -14.25
CA ASP A 5 -4.76 17.25 -14.45
C ASP A 5 -4.26 16.61 -13.15
N VAL A 6 -3.91 15.33 -13.24
CA VAL A 6 -3.34 14.55 -12.14
C VAL A 6 -2.05 13.93 -12.65
N GLU A 7 -0.99 14.16 -11.91
CA GLU A 7 0.35 13.64 -12.24
C GLU A 7 0.91 12.87 -11.05
N VAL A 8 1.60 11.77 -11.35
CA VAL A 8 2.41 11.05 -10.37
C VAL A 8 3.85 11.45 -10.57
N VAL A 9 4.45 12.04 -9.53
CA VAL A 9 5.82 12.58 -9.55
C VAL A 9 6.64 11.94 -8.45
N HIS A 10 7.91 11.64 -8.74
CA HIS A 10 8.85 11.18 -7.74
C HIS A 10 9.70 12.35 -7.23
N ARG A 11 9.70 12.62 -5.92
CA ARG A 11 10.49 13.70 -5.29
C ARG A 11 11.08 13.21 -3.96
N ASN A 12 12.40 13.31 -3.79
CA ASN A 12 13.12 12.92 -2.57
C ASN A 12 12.80 11.48 -2.07
N GLY A 13 12.68 10.51 -2.98
CA GLY A 13 12.33 9.12 -2.63
C GLY A 13 10.86 8.90 -2.29
N GLN A 14 10.01 9.91 -2.45
CA GLN A 14 8.56 9.81 -2.25
C GLN A 14 7.83 9.89 -3.59
N ILE A 15 6.79 9.07 -3.72
CA ILE A 15 5.85 9.19 -4.82
C ILE A 15 4.70 10.10 -4.38
N LEU A 16 4.48 11.15 -5.16
CA LEU A 16 3.48 12.18 -4.93
C LEU A 16 2.41 12.10 -6.01
N VAL A 17 1.16 12.33 -5.62
CA VAL A 17 0.08 12.63 -6.56
C VAL A 17 -0.24 14.11 -6.46
N LEU A 18 -0.10 14.83 -7.57
CA LEU A 18 -0.51 16.22 -7.68
C LEU A 18 -1.94 16.26 -8.22
N CYS A 19 -2.88 16.67 -7.37
CA CYS A 19 -4.23 17.02 -7.80
C CYS A 19 -4.29 18.54 -8.01
N ALA A 20 -4.76 19.00 -9.17
CA ALA A 20 -4.83 20.42 -9.57
C ALA A 20 -5.58 21.40 -8.62
N ARG A 21 -6.03 20.97 -7.44
CA ARG A 21 -6.71 21.83 -6.44
C ARG A 21 -6.21 21.67 -4.99
N GLU A 22 -5.21 20.84 -4.71
CA GLU A 22 -4.65 20.76 -3.35
C GLU A 22 -3.23 21.33 -3.29
N PRO A 23 -2.95 22.28 -2.37
CA PRO A 23 -1.68 23.00 -2.30
C PRO A 23 -0.53 22.16 -1.73
N MET A 24 -0.77 20.89 -1.37
CA MET A 24 0.28 20.03 -0.79
C MET A 24 0.25 18.63 -1.42
N PRO A 25 1.39 18.12 -1.90
CA PRO A 25 1.44 16.76 -2.42
C PRO A 25 1.13 15.77 -1.30
N LEU A 26 0.03 15.02 -1.43
CA LEU A 26 -0.24 13.88 -0.56
C LEU A 26 0.75 12.77 -0.91
N SER A 27 1.45 12.23 0.09
CA SER A 27 2.22 11.01 -0.08
C SER A 27 1.28 9.90 -0.52
N LEU A 28 1.59 9.25 -1.65
CA LEU A 28 0.81 8.14 -2.16
C LEU A 28 0.59 7.08 -1.08
N ALA A 29 1.60 6.77 -0.27
CA ALA A 29 1.51 5.80 0.82
C ALA A 29 0.45 6.18 1.87
N SER A 30 0.27 7.49 2.14
CA SER A 30 -0.81 7.96 3.01
C SER A 30 -2.18 7.77 2.37
N VAL A 31 -2.31 8.07 1.08
CA VAL A 31 -3.55 7.84 0.32
C VAL A 31 -3.89 6.34 0.29
N ALA A 32 -2.90 5.46 0.13
CA ALA A 32 -3.11 4.02 0.16
C ALA A 32 -3.72 3.55 1.50
N ARG A 33 -3.20 4.05 2.62
CA ARG A 33 -3.72 3.73 3.95
C ARG A 33 -5.14 4.24 4.15
N THR A 34 -5.41 5.52 3.87
CA THR A 34 -6.75 6.12 4.07
C THR A 34 -7.80 5.54 3.14
N THR A 35 -7.39 5.00 1.99
CA THR A 35 -8.27 4.34 1.01
C THR A 35 -8.38 2.83 1.21
N CYS A 36 -7.82 2.29 2.31
CA CYS A 36 -7.81 0.87 2.61
C CYS A 36 -7.24 0.01 1.47
N TYR A 37 -6.27 0.53 0.74
CA TYR A 37 -5.60 -0.12 -0.39
C TYR A 37 -6.54 -0.50 -1.55
N ARG A 38 -7.57 0.33 -1.80
CA ARG A 38 -8.59 0.10 -2.82
C ARG A 38 -8.54 1.13 -3.94
N VAL A 39 -8.54 0.66 -5.19
CA VAL A 39 -8.47 1.50 -6.39
C VAL A 39 -9.69 2.43 -6.51
N ASP A 40 -10.90 1.92 -6.23
CA ASP A 40 -12.14 2.70 -6.28
C ASP A 40 -12.15 3.86 -5.29
N ARG A 41 -11.69 3.63 -4.06
CA ARG A 41 -11.58 4.68 -3.05
C ARG A 41 -10.49 5.69 -3.39
N MET A 42 -9.37 5.23 -3.94
CA MET A 42 -8.32 6.10 -4.44
C MET A 42 -8.82 7.02 -5.56
N CYS A 43 -9.62 6.48 -6.50
CA CYS A 43 -10.26 7.27 -7.54
C CYS A 43 -11.20 8.34 -6.97
N GLN A 44 -11.93 8.06 -5.90
CA GLN A 44 -12.81 9.02 -5.23
C GLN A 44 -12.02 10.15 -4.56
N VAL A 45 -10.94 9.82 -3.84
CA VAL A 45 -10.07 10.79 -3.14
C VAL A 45 -9.33 11.69 -4.14
N VAL A 46 -8.70 11.09 -5.15
CA VAL A 46 -7.99 11.83 -6.22
C VAL A 46 -8.98 12.53 -7.15
N GLY A 47 -10.18 12.00 -7.25
CA GLY A 47 -11.26 12.56 -8.04
C GLY A 47 -11.09 12.35 -9.54
N ILE A 48 -10.59 11.20 -9.97
CA ILE A 48 -10.43 10.81 -11.37
C ILE A 48 -11.05 9.43 -11.62
N SER A 49 -11.30 9.09 -12.88
CA SER A 49 -11.76 7.74 -13.24
C SER A 49 -10.63 6.72 -13.07
N GLU A 50 -10.99 5.45 -12.89
CA GLU A 50 -10.03 4.34 -12.80
C GLU A 50 -9.15 4.23 -14.06
N ARG A 51 -9.74 4.47 -15.25
CA ARG A 51 -8.97 4.54 -16.50
C ARG A 51 -7.90 5.63 -16.45
N HIS A 52 -8.24 6.80 -15.92
CA HIS A 52 -7.27 7.89 -15.81
C HIS A 52 -6.20 7.57 -14.77
N LEU A 53 -6.59 7.04 -13.61
CA LEU A 53 -5.67 6.62 -12.55
C LEU A 53 -4.67 5.58 -13.08
N ARG A 54 -5.14 4.58 -13.83
CA ARG A 54 -4.28 3.57 -14.47
C ARG A 54 -3.24 4.22 -15.37
N ARG A 55 -3.67 5.11 -16.27
CA ARG A 55 -2.76 5.82 -17.19
C ARG A 55 -1.69 6.59 -16.43
N VAL A 56 -2.07 7.37 -15.42
CA VAL A 56 -1.13 8.18 -14.63
C VAL A 56 -0.12 7.30 -13.89
N PHE A 57 -0.55 6.16 -13.35
CA PHE A 57 0.34 5.20 -12.69
C PHE A 57 1.29 4.50 -13.66
N GLU A 58 0.81 4.10 -14.84
CA GLU A 58 1.65 3.46 -15.85
C GLU A 58 2.68 4.44 -16.42
N GLU A 59 2.28 5.68 -16.71
CA GLU A 59 3.18 6.73 -17.21
C GLU A 59 4.19 7.18 -16.15
N GLY A 60 3.79 7.26 -14.87
CA GLY A 60 4.63 7.77 -13.79
C GLY A 60 5.48 6.72 -13.07
N LEU A 61 5.00 5.47 -12.95
CA LEU A 61 5.62 4.41 -12.15
C LEU A 61 5.85 3.10 -12.92
N GLY A 62 5.33 2.96 -14.14
CA GLY A 62 5.45 1.74 -14.93
C GLY A 62 4.68 0.54 -14.37
N ILE A 63 3.78 0.73 -13.39
CA ILE A 63 2.98 -0.33 -12.76
C ILE A 63 1.53 0.12 -12.61
N THR A 64 0.61 -0.84 -12.46
CA THR A 64 -0.80 -0.49 -12.26
C THR A 64 -1.07 0.05 -10.85
N PRO A 65 -2.13 0.86 -10.64
CA PRO A 65 -2.52 1.31 -9.30
C PRO A 65 -2.79 0.15 -8.35
N LYS A 66 -3.38 -0.94 -8.86
CA LYS A 66 -3.69 -2.14 -8.09
C LYS A 66 -2.41 -2.82 -7.59
N ASP A 67 -1.41 -2.99 -8.46
CA ASP A 67 -0.14 -3.62 -8.08
C ASP A 67 0.63 -2.76 -7.09
N TRP A 68 0.62 -1.45 -7.30
CA TRP A 68 1.24 -0.52 -6.37
C TRP A 68 0.56 -0.56 -4.98
N LEU A 69 -0.77 -0.47 -4.90
CA LEU A 69 -1.50 -0.59 -3.64
C LEU A 69 -1.24 -1.93 -2.95
N ARG A 70 -1.15 -3.03 -3.72
CA ARG A 70 -0.80 -4.35 -3.18
C ARG A 70 0.60 -4.34 -2.55
N ARG A 71 1.60 -3.77 -3.22
CA ARG A 71 2.97 -3.65 -2.70
C ARG A 71 3.02 -2.84 -1.41
N GLU A 72 2.41 -1.66 -1.40
CA GLU A 72 2.34 -0.80 -0.21
C GLU A 72 1.68 -1.51 0.98
N ARG A 73 0.58 -2.23 0.71
CA ARG A 73 -0.11 -3.01 1.73
C ARG A 73 0.78 -4.09 2.33
N MET A 74 1.59 -4.74 1.51
CA MET A 74 2.54 -5.77 1.97
C MET A 74 3.71 -5.17 2.75
N VAL A 75 4.19 -3.99 2.39
CA VAL A 75 5.21 -3.27 3.16
C VAL A 75 4.66 -2.88 4.54
N ALA A 76 3.43 -2.35 4.59
CA ALA A 76 2.76 -2.03 5.85
C ALA A 76 2.55 -3.28 6.72
N ALA A 77 2.10 -4.39 6.13
CA ALA A 77 1.93 -5.66 6.84
C ALA A 77 3.23 -6.14 7.49
N ARG A 78 4.32 -6.09 6.74
CA ARG A 78 5.64 -6.49 7.23
C ARG A 78 6.05 -5.66 8.45
N ASN A 79 5.84 -4.35 8.40
CA ASN A 79 6.22 -3.46 9.50
C ASN A 79 5.40 -3.76 10.76
N LEU A 80 4.08 -3.90 10.65
CA LEU A 80 3.22 -4.25 11.78
C LEU A 80 3.59 -5.61 12.39
N LEU A 81 3.90 -6.62 11.57
CA LEU A 81 4.34 -7.92 12.08
C LEU A 81 5.67 -7.84 12.86
N ARG A 82 6.61 -6.98 12.42
CA ARG A 82 7.88 -6.72 13.12
C ARG A 82 7.70 -5.97 14.44
N GLU A 83 6.69 -5.11 14.49
CA GLU A 83 6.28 -4.40 15.70
C GLU A 83 5.60 -5.33 16.72
N GLY A 84 5.30 -6.57 16.33
CA GLY A 84 4.75 -7.61 17.21
C GLY A 84 3.23 -7.77 17.12
N HIS A 85 2.56 -7.04 16.22
CA HIS A 85 1.13 -7.23 15.99
C HIS A 85 0.85 -8.66 15.49
N SER A 86 -0.23 -9.25 15.99
CA SER A 86 -0.64 -10.58 15.57
C SER A 86 -1.11 -10.60 14.11
N VAL A 87 -1.00 -11.74 13.44
CA VAL A 87 -1.51 -11.96 12.07
C VAL A 87 -2.98 -11.54 11.93
N LYS A 88 -3.79 -11.72 12.99
CA LYS A 88 -5.20 -11.34 13.01
C LYS A 88 -5.38 -9.82 13.03
N GLU A 89 -4.65 -9.11 13.88
CA GLU A 89 -4.70 -7.63 13.96
C GLU A 89 -4.26 -7.01 12.64
N VAL A 90 -3.11 -7.44 12.11
CA VAL A 90 -2.58 -6.93 10.82
C VAL A 90 -3.58 -7.14 9.68
N SER A 91 -4.27 -8.30 9.66
CA SER A 91 -5.32 -8.55 8.68
C SER A 91 -6.46 -7.53 8.77
N ILE A 92 -6.91 -7.20 9.99
CA ILE A 92 -8.02 -6.28 10.22
C ILE A 92 -7.59 -4.85 9.86
N ASP A 93 -6.43 -4.41 10.37
CA ASP A 93 -5.92 -3.04 10.20
C ASP A 93 -5.66 -2.69 8.73
N LEU A 94 -5.22 -3.68 7.95
CA LEU A 94 -4.99 -3.50 6.52
C LEU A 94 -6.24 -3.73 5.68
N GLY A 95 -7.40 -4.06 6.28
CA GLY A 95 -8.68 -4.21 5.61
C GLY A 95 -8.85 -5.51 4.81
N PHE A 96 -8.21 -6.61 5.23
CA PHE A 96 -8.42 -7.91 4.60
C PHE A 96 -9.73 -8.52 5.08
N ALA A 97 -10.46 -9.19 4.18
CA ALA A 97 -11.74 -9.82 4.52
C ALA A 97 -11.57 -10.99 5.51
N SER A 98 -10.39 -11.59 5.59
CA SER A 98 -10.06 -12.57 6.65
C SER A 98 -8.54 -12.74 6.81
N PRO A 99 -8.07 -13.21 7.98
CA PRO A 99 -6.67 -13.55 8.21
C PRO A 99 -6.12 -14.60 7.23
N LYS A 100 -6.98 -15.52 6.74
CA LYS A 100 -6.59 -16.54 5.75
C LYS A 100 -6.24 -15.91 4.40
N ILE A 101 -7.03 -14.93 3.94
CA ILE A 101 -6.75 -14.20 2.69
C ILE A 101 -5.47 -13.39 2.85
N PHE A 102 -5.32 -12.70 3.98
CA PHE A 102 -4.08 -11.97 4.31
C PHE A 102 -2.86 -12.89 4.25
N ALA A 103 -2.89 -14.02 4.98
CA ALA A 103 -1.75 -14.94 5.06
C ALA A 103 -1.35 -15.50 3.70
N ARG A 104 -2.33 -15.84 2.84
CA ARG A 104 -2.07 -16.30 1.47
C ARG A 104 -1.39 -15.22 0.63
N GLU A 105 -1.91 -13.99 0.66
CA GLU A 105 -1.32 -12.87 -0.08
C GLU A 105 0.08 -12.53 0.42
N PHE A 106 0.30 -12.52 1.74
CA PHE A 106 1.59 -12.27 2.35
C PHE A 106 2.61 -13.33 1.95
N GLN A 107 2.23 -14.61 2.01
CA GLN A 107 3.09 -15.72 1.61
C GLN A 107 3.41 -15.69 0.11
N GLN A 108 2.46 -15.32 -0.75
CA GLN A 108 2.73 -15.15 -2.17
C GLN A 108 3.71 -14.00 -2.44
N PHE A 109 3.67 -12.94 -1.63
CA PHE A 109 4.49 -11.75 -1.82
C PHE A 109 5.91 -11.88 -1.25
N TYR A 110 6.04 -12.47 -0.06
CA TYR A 110 7.33 -12.60 0.65
C TYR A 110 7.90 -14.02 0.66
N GLU A 111 7.21 -14.98 0.06
CA GLU A 111 7.60 -16.40 0.00
C GLU A 111 7.78 -17.04 1.39
N VAL A 112 7.17 -16.44 2.42
CA VAL A 112 7.18 -16.92 3.80
C VAL A 112 5.83 -16.62 4.45
N SER A 113 5.35 -17.51 5.31
CA SER A 113 4.09 -17.27 6.04
C SER A 113 4.26 -16.10 7.02
N PRO A 114 3.21 -15.32 7.30
CA PRO A 114 3.31 -14.20 8.24
C PRO A 114 3.69 -14.66 9.66
N THR A 115 3.24 -15.85 10.07
CA THR A 115 3.60 -16.44 11.37
C THR A 115 5.08 -16.83 11.43
N ASP A 116 5.61 -17.47 10.38
CA ASP A 116 7.03 -17.83 10.33
C ASP A 116 7.91 -16.59 10.21
N PHE A 117 7.46 -15.57 9.47
CA PHE A 117 8.13 -14.28 9.37
C PHE A 117 8.29 -13.64 10.76
N GLN A 118 7.20 -13.56 11.53
CA GLN A 118 7.21 -13.01 12.88
C GLN A 118 8.09 -13.82 13.84
N ARG A 119 8.05 -15.17 13.77
CA ARG A 119 8.92 -16.03 14.59
C ARG A 119 10.40 -15.81 14.28
N LYS A 120 10.77 -15.71 13.00
CA LYS A 120 12.16 -15.45 12.57
C LYS A 120 12.63 -14.09 13.04
N ASP A 121 11.83 -13.04 12.85
CA ASP A 121 12.18 -11.67 13.28
C ASP A 121 12.41 -11.62 14.79
N PHE A 122 11.55 -12.30 15.57
CA PHE A 122 11.71 -12.42 17.02
C PHE A 122 12.97 -13.19 17.44
N SER A 123 13.29 -14.29 16.74
CA SER A 123 14.53 -15.05 17.00
C SER A 123 15.79 -14.23 16.70
N TYR A 124 15.79 -13.42 15.64
CA TYR A 124 16.91 -12.51 15.35
C TYR A 124 17.03 -11.44 16.43
N ARG A 125 15.93 -10.87 16.92
CA ARG A 125 15.97 -9.85 17.98
C ARG A 125 16.47 -10.38 19.32
N LEU A 126 16.16 -11.62 19.68
CA LEU A 126 16.63 -12.25 20.93
C LEU A 126 18.09 -12.73 20.86
N SER A 127 18.67 -12.87 19.67
CA SER A 127 20.06 -13.32 19.51
C SER A 127 21.07 -12.16 19.52
N VAL A 128 20.60 -10.92 19.51
CA VAL A 128 21.40 -9.68 19.39
C VAL A 128 21.16 -8.76 20.60
N ALA A 129 20.50 -9.26 21.64
CA ALA A 129 20.27 -8.61 22.92
C ALA A 129 21.00 -9.38 24.02
#